data_AF-A0A1I2CCM0-F1
#
_entry.id   AF-A0A1I2CCM0-F1
#
_cell.length_a   1.000
_cell.length_b   1.000
_cell.length_c   1.000
_cell.angle_alpha   90.00
_cell.angle_beta   90.00
_cell.angle_gamma   90.00
#
_symmetry.space_group_name_H-M   'P 1'
#
loop_
_entity.id
_entity.type
_entity.pdbx_description
1 polymer ?
#
loop_
_entity_poly.entity_id
_entity_poly.type
_entity_poly.pdbx_seq_one_letter_code
_entity_poly.pdbx_strand_id
1 'polypeptide(L)'
;MPDGRSDGAASTLLISACPGPPACAAVHTYLFVDGLDMVARSDSRMAGLDPRRLLRPGGPLCPTDMPCNVDVAAQEQPEPGPDRLTIGVRLRGETVIWSDLMYPGLDGKVVEEAHFRLEQYLGEVERAYAALKDQLVIPPSEPGRVSNCVTTPTHSGGQARTPADAHGRCNAD
;
A
#
# COMPACT_ATOMS: atom_id res chain seq x y z
N MET A 1 -30.48 25.38 27.63
CA MET A 1 -29.15 25.59 27.04
C MET A 1 -28.83 24.34 26.25
N PRO A 2 -28.65 24.37 24.92
CA PRO A 2 -28.12 23.21 24.22
C PRO A 2 -26.64 23.08 24.59
N ASP A 3 -26.27 21.92 25.11
CA ASP A 3 -24.87 21.57 25.34
C ASP A 3 -24.13 21.68 24.01
N GLY A 4 -23.13 22.56 23.98
CA GLY A 4 -22.20 22.70 22.87
C GLY A 4 -21.35 21.44 22.75
N ARG A 5 -21.94 20.36 22.24
CA ARG A 5 -21.21 19.22 21.71
C ARG A 5 -20.48 19.76 20.49
N SER A 6 -19.26 20.23 20.70
CA SER A 6 -18.28 20.23 19.62
C SER A 6 -18.20 18.78 19.18
N ASP A 7 -18.94 18.44 18.12
CA ASP A 7 -18.56 17.33 17.26
C ASP A 7 -17.17 17.70 16.77
N GLY A 8 -16.15 17.33 17.54
CA GLY A 8 -14.78 17.32 17.06
C GLY A 8 -14.84 16.53 15.77
N ALA A 9 -14.53 17.20 14.66
CA ALA A 9 -14.69 16.60 13.34
C ALA A 9 -14.00 15.23 13.36
N ALA A 10 -14.72 14.20 12.90
CA ALA A 10 -14.14 12.88 12.84
C ALA A 10 -12.93 12.92 11.91
N SER A 11 -11.81 12.40 12.39
CA SER A 11 -10.62 12.18 11.60
C SER A 11 -10.90 11.16 10.50
N THR A 12 -10.16 11.30 9.42
CA THR A 12 -10.16 10.38 8.29
C THR A 12 -8.94 9.46 8.38
N LEU A 13 -9.15 8.16 8.13
CA LEU A 13 -8.08 7.18 8.05
C LEU A 13 -7.91 6.73 6.60
N LEU A 14 -6.66 6.61 6.16
CA LEU A 14 -6.29 5.90 4.95
C LEU A 14 -5.09 4.99 5.26
N ILE A 15 -5.24 3.72 4.88
CA ILE A 15 -4.25 2.66 5.01
C ILE A 15 -3.81 2.24 3.62
N SER A 16 -2.52 2.30 3.37
CA SER A 16 -1.93 1.77 2.14
C SER A 16 -0.71 0.91 2.46
N ALA A 17 -0.12 0.28 1.44
CA ALA A 17 1.08 -0.51 1.61
C ALA A 17 2.14 -0.09 0.58
N CYS A 18 3.39 0.07 1.01
CA CYS A 18 4.51 0.07 0.08
C CYS A 18 4.62 -1.35 -0.51
N PRO A 19 4.69 -1.53 -1.84
CA PRO A 19 4.85 -2.85 -2.47
C PRO A 19 6.23 -3.48 -2.20
N GLY A 20 7.13 -2.79 -1.50
CA GLY A 20 8.48 -3.26 -1.21
C GLY A 20 9.50 -2.84 -2.28
N PRO A 21 10.52 -3.66 -2.55
CA PRO A 21 11.60 -3.29 -3.47
C PRO A 21 11.12 -2.93 -4.88
N PRO A 22 11.80 -1.98 -5.58
CA PRO A 22 13.04 -1.31 -5.15
C PRO A 22 12.80 -0.06 -4.29
N ALA A 23 11.56 0.36 -4.08
CA ALA A 23 11.25 1.60 -3.36
C ALA A 23 11.53 1.51 -1.85
N CYS A 24 11.32 0.32 -1.27
CA CYS A 24 11.46 0.05 0.16
C CYS A 24 12.21 -1.27 0.36
N ALA A 25 12.91 -1.45 1.49
CA ALA A 25 13.60 -2.71 1.79
C ALA A 25 12.63 -3.89 1.96
N ALA A 26 11.40 -3.61 2.42
CA ALA A 26 10.33 -4.59 2.59
C ALA A 26 8.95 -3.96 2.39
N VAL A 27 7.94 -4.82 2.22
CA VAL A 27 6.53 -4.44 2.22
C VAL A 27 6.14 -3.94 3.61
N HIS A 28 5.54 -2.76 3.68
CA HIS A 28 5.12 -2.15 4.94
C HIS A 28 3.86 -1.32 4.76
N THR A 29 3.18 -1.06 5.88
CA THR A 29 1.94 -0.27 5.92
C THR A 29 2.24 1.22 6.04
N TYR A 30 1.52 2.06 5.30
CA TYR A 30 1.41 3.49 5.58
C TYR A 30 0.06 3.78 6.24
N LEU A 31 0.09 4.60 7.29
CA LEU A 31 -1.09 5.00 8.05
C LEU A 31 -1.23 6.52 7.97
N PHE A 32 -2.26 6.97 7.26
CA PHE A 32 -2.55 8.39 7.09
C PHE A 32 -3.75 8.77 7.94
N VAL A 33 -3.56 9.71 8.85
CA VAL A 33 -4.63 10.32 9.65
C VAL A 33 -4.79 11.76 9.18
N ASP A 34 -5.98 12.09 8.66
CA ASP A 34 -6.25 13.41 8.06
C ASP A 34 -5.27 13.79 6.94
N GLY A 35 -4.84 12.78 6.18
CA GLY A 35 -3.87 12.91 5.10
C GLY A 35 -2.41 13.00 5.55
N LEU A 36 -2.13 12.90 6.85
CA LEU A 36 -0.77 12.94 7.40
C LEU A 36 -0.24 11.54 7.64
N ASP A 37 0.92 11.23 7.07
CA ASP A 37 1.64 9.99 7.37
C ASP A 37 2.07 10.02 8.84
N MET A 38 1.34 9.28 9.66
CA MET A 38 1.55 9.22 11.10
C MET A 38 2.94 8.67 11.42
N VAL A 39 3.38 7.61 10.73
CA VAL A 39 4.65 6.93 11.02
C VAL A 39 5.81 7.85 10.72
N ALA A 40 5.85 8.41 9.51
CA ALA A 40 6.94 9.28 9.09
C ALA A 40 7.02 10.58 9.92
N ARG A 41 5.89 11.05 10.46
CA ARG A 41 5.83 12.24 11.31
C ARG A 41 6.17 11.97 12.77
N SER A 42 5.93 10.75 13.27
CA SER A 42 6.36 10.35 14.62
C SER A 42 7.88 10.16 14.68
N ASP A 43 8.45 9.38 13.75
CA ASP A 43 9.91 9.21 13.60
C ASP A 43 10.23 8.80 12.16
N SER A 44 10.95 9.66 11.43
CA SER A 44 11.31 9.42 10.02
C SER A 44 12.22 8.22 9.79
N ARG A 45 12.75 7.59 10.85
CA ARG A 45 13.57 6.38 10.79
C ARG A 45 12.74 5.09 10.90
N MET A 46 11.45 5.22 11.19
CA MET A 46 10.54 4.08 11.32
C MET A 46 9.83 3.78 10.01
N ALA A 47 9.60 2.49 9.77
CA ALA A 47 8.71 2.01 8.73
C ALA A 47 7.52 1.30 9.38
N GLY A 48 6.35 1.42 8.76
CA GLY A 48 5.18 0.69 9.24
C GLY A 48 5.41 -0.82 9.27
N LEU A 49 4.62 -1.54 10.05
CA LEU A 49 4.72 -3.00 10.08
C LEU A 49 4.13 -3.63 8.80
N ASP A 50 4.52 -4.88 8.55
CA ASP A 50 3.96 -5.71 7.48
C ASP A 50 2.42 -5.68 7.54
N PRO A 51 1.72 -5.35 6.43
CA PRO A 51 0.26 -5.28 6.37
C PRO A 51 -0.45 -6.55 6.85
N ARG A 52 0.14 -7.74 6.67
CA ARG A 52 -0.42 -9.02 7.15
C ARG A 52 -0.46 -9.12 8.67
N ARG A 53 0.38 -8.38 9.38
CA ARG A 53 0.38 -8.32 10.85
C ARG A 53 -0.70 -7.40 11.38
N LEU A 54 -0.99 -6.31 10.67
CA LEU A 54 -1.94 -5.27 11.10
C LEU A 54 -3.38 -5.53 10.64
N LEU A 55 -3.56 -5.91 9.37
CA LEU A 55 -4.85 -5.87 8.66
C LEU A 55 -5.58 -7.21 8.58
N ARG A 56 -5.03 -8.27 9.19
CA ARG A 56 -5.72 -9.56 9.23
C ARG A 56 -7.11 -9.41 9.88
N PRO A 57 -8.13 -10.16 9.45
CA PRO A 57 -9.44 -10.14 10.12
C PRO A 57 -9.31 -10.43 11.62
N GLY A 58 -9.95 -9.61 12.46
CA GLY A 58 -9.78 -9.67 13.92
C GLY A 58 -8.36 -9.33 14.40
N GLY A 59 -7.56 -8.68 13.55
CA GLY A 59 -6.19 -8.27 13.82
C GLY A 59 -6.08 -7.09 14.78
N PRO A 60 -4.85 -6.61 15.02
CA PRO A 60 -4.59 -5.57 16.02
C PRO A 60 -5.37 -4.26 15.79
N LEU A 61 -5.66 -3.91 14.54
CA LEU A 61 -6.45 -2.72 14.21
C LEU A 61 -7.97 -2.94 14.34
N CYS A 62 -8.45 -4.15 14.64
CA CYS A 62 -9.86 -4.39 14.89
C CYS A 62 -10.25 -3.77 16.24
N PRO A 63 -11.16 -2.77 16.27
CA PRO A 63 -11.44 -2.02 17.48
C PRO A 63 -12.28 -2.86 18.44
N THR A 64 -11.97 -2.77 19.73
CA THR A 64 -12.76 -3.39 20.80
C THR A 64 -13.03 -2.39 21.92
N ASP A 65 -14.05 -2.60 22.74
CA ASP A 65 -14.38 -1.69 23.85
C ASP A 65 -13.26 -1.59 24.89
N MET A 66 -12.45 -2.65 25.00
CA MET A 66 -11.25 -2.69 25.82
C MET A 66 -10.08 -2.05 25.04
N PRO A 67 -9.40 -1.05 25.60
CA PRO A 67 -8.22 -0.47 24.97
C PRO A 67 -7.15 -1.56 24.71
N CYS A 68 -6.55 -1.55 23.52
CA CYS A 68 -5.42 -2.39 23.19
C CYS A 68 -4.28 -1.55 22.61
N ASN A 69 -3.05 -1.92 22.95
CA ASN A 69 -1.85 -1.30 22.40
C ASN A 69 -1.44 -2.03 21.12
N VAL A 70 -1.22 -1.28 20.05
CA VAL A 70 -0.91 -1.80 18.72
C VAL A 70 0.39 -1.21 18.24
N ASP A 71 1.39 -2.07 18.02
CA ASP A 71 2.59 -1.65 17.31
C ASP A 71 2.26 -1.44 15.85
N VAL A 72 2.54 -0.24 15.35
CA VAL A 72 2.22 0.18 13.98
C VAL A 72 3.46 0.40 13.13
N ALA A 73 4.60 0.66 13.76
CA ALA A 73 5.88 0.81 13.08
C ALA A 73 7.03 0.26 13.93
N ALA A 74 8.14 -0.05 13.27
CA ALA A 74 9.40 -0.41 13.89
C ALA A 74 10.55 0.30 13.20
N GLN A 75 11.65 0.48 13.93
CA GLN A 75 12.88 1.04 13.36
C GLN A 75 13.51 0.04 12.37
N GLU A 76 13.95 0.53 11.20
CA GLU A 76 14.59 -0.33 10.19
C GLU A 76 16.07 -0.63 10.49
N GLN A 77 16.73 0.19 11.31
CA GLN A 77 18.16 0.07 11.63
C GLN A 77 18.42 0.24 13.13
N PRO A 78 19.43 -0.42 13.71
CA PRO A 78 19.75 -0.32 15.13
C PRO A 78 20.41 1.03 15.45
N GLU A 79 19.60 2.05 15.76
CA GLU A 79 20.04 3.37 16.22
C GLU A 79 19.37 3.67 17.57
N PRO A 80 20.03 4.37 18.52
CA PRO A 80 19.42 4.70 19.80
C PRO A 80 18.09 5.45 19.59
N GLY A 81 17.01 4.86 20.13
CA GLY A 81 15.64 5.33 19.99
C GLY A 81 14.63 4.27 20.44
N PRO A 82 13.34 4.58 20.48
CA PRO A 82 12.32 3.56 20.65
C PRO A 82 12.33 2.61 19.45
N ASP A 83 12.35 1.31 19.69
CA ASP A 83 12.35 0.29 18.61
C ASP A 83 11.00 0.22 17.87
N ARG A 84 9.93 0.74 18.49
CA ARG A 84 8.54 0.61 18.05
C ARG A 84 7.74 1.88 18.27
N LEU A 85 6.86 2.16 17.31
CA LEU A 85 5.75 3.08 17.49
C LEU A 85 4.51 2.27 17.86
N THR A 86 3.94 2.57 19.01
CA THR A 86 2.77 1.89 19.57
C THR A 86 1.66 2.91 19.78
N ILE A 87 0.45 2.59 19.34
CA ILE A 87 -0.75 3.41 19.55
C ILE A 87 -1.76 2.67 20.43
N GLY A 88 -2.57 3.39 21.19
CA GLY A 88 -3.74 2.82 21.85
C GLY A 88 -4.92 2.81 20.87
N VAL A 89 -5.65 1.68 20.77
CA VAL A 89 -6.86 1.56 19.96
C VAL A 89 -8.02 1.17 20.85
N ARG A 90 -9.14 1.88 20.74
CA ARG A 90 -10.33 1.61 21.54
C ARG A 90 -11.62 1.97 20.81
N LEU A 91 -12.65 1.14 20.97
CA LEU A 91 -14.02 1.47 20.62
C LEU A 91 -14.75 2.18 21.77
N ARG A 92 -15.46 3.26 21.45
CA ARG A 92 -16.38 3.97 22.34
C ARG A 92 -17.67 4.30 21.59
N GLY A 93 -18.70 3.50 21.79
CA GLY A 93 -19.93 3.61 21.00
C GLY A 93 -19.64 3.39 19.52
N GLU A 94 -19.90 4.40 18.68
CA GLU A 94 -19.63 4.35 17.24
C GLU A 94 -18.33 5.07 16.85
N THR A 95 -17.43 5.32 17.81
CA THR A 95 -16.17 6.02 17.58
C THR A 95 -14.99 5.13 17.93
N VAL A 96 -14.07 4.96 16.98
CA VAL A 96 -12.75 4.37 17.23
C VAL A 96 -11.81 5.50 17.61
N ILE A 97 -11.14 5.36 18.75
CA ILE A 97 -10.18 6.32 19.28
C ILE A 97 -8.80 5.69 19.11
N TRP A 98 -7.92 6.40 18.43
CA TRP A 98 -6.49 6.17 18.52
C TRP A 98 -5.89 7.15 19.51
N SER A 99 -5.14 6.65 20.48
CA SER A 99 -4.41 7.44 21.48
C SER A 99 -2.91 7.24 21.36
N ASP A 100 -2.15 8.07 22.08
CA ASP A 100 -0.68 7.98 22.18
C ASP A 100 0.02 8.26 20.84
N LEU A 101 -0.61 9.08 19.98
CA LEU A 101 -0.11 9.40 18.64
C LEU A 101 1.16 10.26 18.66
N MET A 102 1.15 11.30 19.52
CA MET A 102 2.27 12.18 19.85
C MET A 102 3.08 12.75 18.66
N TYR A 103 2.47 12.91 17.47
CA TYR A 103 3.14 13.46 16.29
C TYR A 103 2.68 14.90 15.99
N PRO A 104 3.51 15.73 15.34
CA PRO A 104 3.12 17.10 15.01
C PRO A 104 2.05 17.14 13.91
N GLY A 105 0.94 17.82 14.14
CA GLY A 105 -0.10 18.12 13.16
C GLY A 105 0.31 19.17 12.13
N LEU A 106 -0.62 19.52 11.22
CA LEU A 106 -0.40 20.55 10.20
C LEU A 106 -0.22 21.96 10.78
N ASP A 107 -0.86 22.24 11.90
CA ASP A 107 -0.77 23.52 12.62
C ASP A 107 0.44 23.59 13.58
N GLY A 108 1.29 22.55 13.57
CA GLY A 108 2.45 22.42 14.45
C GLY A 108 2.12 22.00 15.88
N LYS A 109 0.83 21.79 16.23
CA LYS A 109 0.46 21.24 17.54
C LYS A 109 0.61 19.73 17.55
N VAL A 110 0.87 19.17 18.72
CA VAL A 110 0.93 17.72 18.89
C VAL A 110 -0.48 17.15 18.75
N VAL A 111 -0.61 16.12 17.91
CA VAL A 111 -1.80 15.28 17.83
C VAL A 111 -1.64 14.16 18.84
N GLU A 112 -2.45 14.18 19.89
CA GLU A 112 -2.43 13.17 20.96
C GLU A 112 -3.41 12.02 20.66
N GLU A 113 -4.57 12.36 20.11
CA GLU A 113 -5.65 11.44 19.81
C GLU A 113 -6.29 11.73 18.44
N ALA A 114 -6.82 10.69 17.80
CA ALA A 114 -7.62 10.79 16.58
C ALA A 114 -8.90 9.98 16.72
N HIS A 115 -10.02 10.55 16.27
CA HIS A 115 -11.36 9.98 16.45
C HIS A 115 -11.98 9.63 15.11
N PHE A 116 -12.24 8.35 14.87
CA PHE A 116 -12.80 7.87 13.61
C PHE A 116 -14.23 7.39 13.80
N ARG A 117 -15.10 7.65 12.83
CA ARG A 117 -16.41 6.98 12.78
C ARG A 117 -16.21 5.49 12.50
N LEU A 118 -16.89 4.63 13.25
CA LEU A 118 -16.72 3.18 13.19
C LEU A 118 -16.91 2.63 11.77
N GLU A 119 -17.95 3.06 11.07
CA GLU A 119 -18.25 2.63 9.70
C GLU A 119 -17.12 2.98 8.72
N GLN A 120 -16.60 4.21 8.79
CA GLN A 120 -15.49 4.66 7.96
C GLN A 120 -14.21 3.88 8.28
N TYR A 121 -13.93 3.70 9.57
CA TYR A 121 -12.74 3.01 10.04
C TYR A 121 -12.72 1.54 9.58
N LEU A 122 -13.82 0.81 9.81
CA LEU A 122 -13.93 -0.59 9.40
C LEU A 122 -13.90 -0.75 7.89
N GLY A 123 -14.63 0.11 7.16
CA GLY A 123 -14.62 0.09 5.70
C GLY A 123 -13.20 0.29 5.13
N GLU A 124 -12.40 1.15 5.76
CA GLU A 124 -11.02 1.38 5.37
C GLU A 124 -10.10 0.18 5.69
N VAL A 125 -10.22 -0.42 6.87
CA VAL A 125 -9.47 -1.64 7.23
C VAL A 125 -9.80 -2.78 6.27
N GLU A 126 -11.08 -2.99 5.95
CA GLU A 126 -11.53 -4.02 5.01
C GLU A 126 -11.03 -3.76 3.59
N ARG A 127 -11.13 -2.52 3.09
CA ARG A 127 -10.61 -2.11 1.78
C ARG A 127 -9.12 -2.36 1.67
N ALA A 128 -8.34 -1.95 2.68
CA ALA A 128 -6.90 -2.13 2.70
C ALA A 128 -6.50 -3.62 2.77
N TYR A 129 -7.24 -4.42 3.55
CA TYR A 129 -7.05 -5.87 3.57
C TYR A 129 -7.37 -6.54 2.22
N ALA A 130 -8.44 -6.12 1.54
CA ALA A 130 -8.77 -6.62 0.21
C ALA A 130 -7.66 -6.28 -0.80
N ALA A 131 -7.17 -5.05 -0.80
CA ALA A 131 -6.06 -4.62 -1.66
C ALA A 131 -4.76 -5.42 -1.40
N LEU A 132 -4.48 -5.78 -0.14
CA LEU A 132 -3.37 -6.66 0.22
C LEU A 132 -3.55 -8.06 -0.37
N LYS A 133 -4.76 -8.62 -0.30
CA LYS A 133 -5.06 -9.94 -0.88
C LYS A 133 -4.88 -9.95 -2.40
N ASP A 134 -5.33 -8.92 -3.09
CA ASP A 134 -5.20 -8.83 -4.54
C ASP A 134 -3.73 -8.78 -4.99
N GLN A 135 -2.86 -8.12 -4.22
CA GLN A 135 -1.41 -8.10 -4.45
C GLN A 135 -0.73 -9.46 -4.20
N LEU A 136 -1.33 -10.34 -3.39
CA LEU A 136 -0.83 -11.68 -3.14
C LEU A 136 -1.22 -12.68 -4.24
N VAL A 137 -2.31 -12.37 -4.94
CA VAL A 137 -2.79 -13.13 -6.10
C VAL A 137 -2.20 -12.49 -7.38
N ILE A 138 -0.88 -12.45 -7.49
CA ILE A 138 -0.25 -12.23 -8.80
C ILE A 138 -0.50 -13.52 -9.61
N PRO A 139 -1.27 -13.50 -10.72
CA PRO A 139 -1.33 -14.64 -11.63
C PRO A 139 0.08 -14.89 -12.20
N PRO A 140 0.50 -16.14 -12.49
CA PRO A 140 1.78 -16.37 -13.13
C PRO A 140 1.81 -15.55 -14.43
N SER A 141 2.82 -14.69 -14.58
CA SER A 141 3.08 -13.99 -15.83
C SER A 141 3.09 -15.02 -16.95
N GLU A 142 2.09 -14.99 -17.85
CA GLU A 142 2.10 -15.87 -19.01
C GLU A 142 3.36 -15.55 -19.84
N PRO A 143 4.28 -16.51 -20.06
CA PRO A 143 5.34 -16.30 -21.02
C PRO A 143 4.76 -16.48 -22.42
N GLY A 144 4.73 -15.39 -23.18
CA GLY A 144 4.63 -15.46 -24.64
C GLY A 144 3.25 -15.18 -25.23
N ARG A 145 2.92 -13.90 -25.38
CA ARG A 145 2.21 -13.47 -26.59
C ARG A 145 3.23 -12.93 -27.58
N VAL A 146 3.77 -13.84 -28.39
CA VAL A 146 4.45 -13.48 -29.64
C VAL A 146 3.40 -12.75 -30.48
N SER A 147 3.63 -11.46 -30.72
CA SER A 147 2.75 -10.64 -31.53
C SER A 147 2.96 -11.03 -33.00
N ASN A 148 2.23 -12.06 -33.45
CA ASN A 148 2.14 -12.37 -34.87
C ASN A 148 1.07 -11.46 -35.47
N CYS A 149 1.49 -10.25 -35.88
CA CYS A 149 0.70 -9.43 -36.79
C CYS A 149 0.52 -10.21 -38.10
N VAL A 150 -0.68 -10.76 -38.28
CA VAL A 150 -1.18 -11.20 -39.58
C VAL A 150 -1.32 -9.96 -40.46
N THR A 151 -0.61 -9.94 -41.58
CA THR A 151 -0.94 -9.08 -42.70
C THR A 151 -0.97 -9.96 -43.94
N THR A 152 -2.17 -10.29 -44.40
CA THR A 152 -2.42 -10.77 -45.76
C THR A 152 -2.11 -9.66 -46.75
N PRO A 153 -1.63 -10.01 -47.96
CA PRO A 153 -2.43 -9.64 -49.11
C PRO A 153 -2.53 -10.75 -50.18
N THR A 154 -3.78 -10.95 -50.59
CA THR A 154 -4.29 -11.02 -51.97
C THR A 154 -3.50 -11.75 -53.06
N HIS A 155 -4.19 -12.78 -53.56
CA HIS A 155 -4.03 -13.59 -54.77
C HIS A 155 -3.76 -12.80 -56.07
N SER A 156 -2.76 -13.22 -56.86
CA SER A 156 -2.58 -13.07 -58.34
C SER A 156 -1.22 -13.71 -58.68
N GLY A 157 -1.08 -14.92 -59.22
CA GLY A 157 -1.42 -15.35 -60.59
C GLY A 157 -0.16 -15.45 -61.47
N GLY A 158 0.26 -16.67 -61.86
CA GLY A 158 0.92 -16.92 -63.15
C GLY A 158 2.44 -17.21 -63.22
N GLN A 159 2.78 -18.50 -63.30
CA GLN A 159 3.77 -19.17 -64.18
C GLN A 159 5.27 -18.77 -64.24
N ALA A 160 6.09 -19.73 -63.76
CA ALA A 160 7.11 -20.52 -64.47
C ALA A 160 8.44 -19.90 -65.02
N ARG A 161 9.54 -20.57 -64.61
CA ARG A 161 10.78 -20.97 -65.33
C ARG A 161 12.10 -20.46 -64.73
N THR A 162 12.89 -21.39 -64.22
CA THR A 162 14.38 -21.42 -64.23
C THR A 162 14.88 -21.57 -65.69
N PRO A 163 16.17 -21.30 -66.07
CA PRO A 163 17.39 -21.59 -65.29
C PRO A 163 18.61 -20.64 -65.45
N ALA A 164 19.67 -20.99 -64.69
CA ALA A 164 21.11 -20.91 -64.98
C ALA A 164 21.91 -19.59 -64.87
N ASP A 165 23.07 -19.78 -64.22
CA ASP A 165 24.36 -19.10 -64.35
C ASP A 165 24.51 -17.60 -64.05
N ALA A 166 25.23 -17.30 -62.96
CA ALA A 166 26.46 -16.50 -63.05
C ALA A 166 27.31 -16.65 -61.78
N HIS A 167 28.53 -17.14 -62.00
CA HIS A 167 29.68 -17.10 -61.11
C HIS A 167 29.96 -15.70 -60.53
N GLY A 168 30.49 -15.66 -59.30
CA GLY A 168 31.12 -14.44 -58.76
C GLY A 168 31.60 -14.56 -57.33
N ARG A 169 32.68 -15.32 -57.08
CA ARG A 169 33.53 -15.15 -55.89
C ARG A 169 34.27 -13.82 -56.00
N CYS A 170 34.50 -13.12 -54.88
CA CYS A 170 35.82 -12.62 -54.44
C CYS A 170 35.73 -11.98 -53.04
N ASN A 171 36.78 -12.23 -52.25
CA ASN A 171 37.01 -11.89 -50.83
C ASN A 171 37.55 -10.45 -50.61
N ALA A 172 37.64 -10.09 -49.31
CA ALA A 172 38.74 -9.42 -48.57
C ALA A 172 38.18 -8.31 -47.67
N ASP A 173 38.57 -8.14 -46.39
CA ASP A 173 39.71 -8.63 -45.59
C ASP A 173 39.25 -9.18 -44.22
#